data_AF-A0A367AGX6-F1
#
_entry.id   AF-A0A367AGX6-F1
#
_cell.length_a   1.000
_cell.length_b   1.000
_cell.length_c   1.000
_cell.angle_alpha   90.00
_cell.angle_beta   90.00
_cell.angle_gamma   90.00
#
_symmetry.space_group_name_H-M   'P 1'
#
loop_
_entity.id
_entity.type
_entity.pdbx_description
1 polymer ?
#
loop_
_entity_poly.entity_id
_entity_poly.type
_entity_poly.pdbx_seq_one_letter_code
_entity_poly.pdbx_strand_id
1 'polypeptide(L)'
;MSSAGEPAGSLEVASAGFATAIQETLDGVLPGRTEIVSRRAPNLERYIVGPRDREGVPLLVGGEPLATLSLSMFLGLDRSGTYLKTVRSDFAVKSTLDRTPLIRLDYRADMGRAPSSHWQVHAERGAFSHLLARANAVDSSRVGKPHDLSSLHIPVGGERFRPCLEDLLQFLVQECGVDRRAGWLDVIERGRELWRHRQLRATVRDAQEETAQVLRDLGWAVDSAPGVDSEEYPATFSRW
;
A
#
# COMPACT_ATOMS: atom_id res chain seq x y z
N MET A 1 -0.04 -7.69 16.37
CA MET A 1 -1.51 -7.96 16.35
C MET A 1 -2.24 -6.64 16.60
N SER A 2 -2.87 -6.04 15.58
CA SER A 2 -3.69 -4.82 15.72
C SER A 2 -4.63 -4.54 14.52
N SER A 3 -5.92 -4.34 14.86
CA SER A 3 -6.89 -3.28 14.49
C SER A 3 -7.61 -3.12 13.13
N ALA A 4 -7.61 -4.07 12.18
CA ALA A 4 -8.41 -3.85 10.95
C ALA A 4 -9.51 -4.89 10.65
N GLY A 5 -9.92 -5.63 11.68
CA GLY A 5 -11.16 -6.41 11.69
C GLY A 5 -12.06 -6.14 12.89
N GLU A 6 -11.65 -5.27 13.81
CA GLU A 6 -12.38 -4.90 15.03
C GLU A 6 -12.90 -3.47 14.90
N PRO A 7 -14.01 -3.11 15.58
CA PRO A 7 -14.43 -1.73 15.71
C PRO A 7 -13.25 -0.86 16.15
N ALA A 8 -13.04 0.27 15.47
CA ALA A 8 -12.05 1.24 15.87
C ALA A 8 -12.50 1.84 17.21
N GLY A 9 -11.96 1.35 18.33
CA GLY A 9 -12.32 1.89 19.65
C GLY A 9 -12.12 3.41 19.71
N SER A 10 -10.92 3.87 19.32
CA SER A 10 -10.64 5.27 18.98
C SER A 10 -9.83 5.30 17.67
N LEU A 11 -10.16 6.23 16.77
CA LEU A 11 -9.41 6.42 15.51
C LEU A 11 -7.90 6.66 15.78
N GLU A 12 -7.57 7.31 16.88
CA GLU A 12 -6.19 7.53 17.31
C GLU A 12 -5.46 6.22 17.60
N VAL A 13 -6.06 5.37 18.42
CA VAL A 13 -5.51 4.06 18.83
C VAL A 13 -5.40 3.15 17.62
N ALA A 14 -6.45 3.10 16.78
CA ALA A 14 -6.45 2.30 15.57
C ALA A 14 -5.36 2.75 14.59
N SER A 15 -5.17 4.07 14.42
CA SER A 15 -4.12 4.65 13.59
C SER A 15 -2.71 4.38 14.13
N ALA A 16 -2.51 4.44 15.46
CA ALA A 16 -1.23 4.09 16.08
C ALA A 16 -0.89 2.59 15.89
N GLY A 17 -1.89 1.71 16.03
CA GLY A 17 -1.75 0.29 15.72
C GLY A 17 -1.40 0.04 14.25
N PHE A 18 -2.00 0.80 13.33
CA PHE A 18 -1.66 0.76 11.91
C PHE A 18 -0.23 1.23 11.64
N ALA A 19 0.23 2.32 12.27
CA ALA A 19 1.61 2.79 12.17
C ALA A 19 2.62 1.73 12.64
N THR A 20 2.30 1.02 13.72
CA THR A 20 3.13 -0.09 14.23
C THR A 20 3.23 -1.21 13.20
N ALA A 21 2.11 -1.60 12.57
CA ALA A 21 2.14 -2.63 11.52
C ALA A 21 2.99 -2.20 10.30
N ILE A 22 2.93 -0.93 9.90
CA ILE A 22 3.77 -0.41 8.81
C ILE A 22 5.26 -0.41 9.22
N GLN A 23 5.58 -0.03 10.46
CA GLN A 23 6.94 -0.12 11.00
C GLN A 23 7.47 -1.56 10.94
N GLU A 24 6.70 -2.52 11.43
CA GLU A 24 7.05 -3.95 11.43
C GLU A 24 7.31 -4.48 10.01
N THR A 25 6.46 -4.13 9.03
CA THR A 25 6.66 -4.50 7.63
C THR A 25 7.97 -3.90 7.08
N LEU A 26 8.22 -2.61 7.31
CA LEU A 26 9.44 -1.95 6.80
C LEU A 26 10.71 -2.51 7.45
N ASP A 27 10.71 -2.70 8.77
CA ASP A 27 11.86 -3.25 9.51
C ASP A 27 12.14 -4.71 9.14
N GLY A 28 11.11 -5.47 8.78
CA GLY A 28 11.24 -6.85 8.31
C GLY A 28 11.74 -6.98 6.87
N VAL A 29 11.58 -5.94 6.04
CA VAL A 29 11.94 -5.98 4.61
C VAL A 29 13.23 -5.23 4.33
N LEU A 30 13.33 -3.96 4.74
CA LEU A 30 14.41 -3.06 4.32
C LEU A 30 15.51 -2.96 5.39
N PRO A 31 16.78 -2.82 4.97
CA PRO A 31 17.84 -2.38 5.88
C PRO A 31 17.68 -0.89 6.22
N GLY A 32 18.25 -0.46 7.35
CA GLY A 32 18.14 0.91 7.85
C GLY A 32 17.14 1.05 9.00
N ARG A 33 16.96 2.29 9.45
CA ARG A 33 16.05 2.66 10.53
C ARG A 33 15.30 3.92 10.14
N THR A 34 13.99 3.80 9.99
CA THR A 34 13.08 4.93 9.84
C THR A 34 11.94 4.73 10.80
N GLU A 35 11.65 5.74 11.62
CA GLU A 35 10.52 5.69 12.54
C GLU A 35 9.23 6.09 11.81
N ILE A 36 8.22 5.23 11.86
CA ILE A 36 6.88 5.46 11.35
C ILE A 36 5.98 5.91 12.49
N VAL A 37 5.28 7.01 12.27
CA VAL A 37 4.41 7.63 13.28
C VAL A 37 3.02 7.86 12.73
N SER A 38 2.04 7.80 13.63
CA SER A 38 0.68 8.28 13.40
C SER A 38 0.57 9.73 13.88
N ARG A 39 0.11 10.63 13.02
CA ARG A 39 -0.06 12.06 13.33
C ARG A 39 -1.47 12.50 12.97
N ARG A 40 -2.13 13.28 13.83
CA ARG A 40 -3.43 13.88 13.50
C ARG A 40 -3.24 14.93 12.41
N ALA A 41 -4.07 14.89 11.36
CA ALA A 41 -4.05 15.90 10.31
C ALA A 41 -4.62 17.23 10.85
N PRO A 42 -4.01 18.38 10.53
CA PRO A 42 -4.59 19.67 10.87
C PRO A 42 -5.94 19.83 10.17
N ASN A 43 -6.98 20.24 10.91
CA ASN A 43 -8.29 20.61 10.38
C ASN A 43 -9.09 19.49 9.68
N LEU A 44 -8.70 18.23 9.86
CA LEU A 44 -9.44 17.06 9.37
C LEU A 44 -9.58 16.04 10.50
N GLU A 45 -10.73 15.36 10.59
CA GLU A 45 -10.90 14.16 11.43
C GLU A 45 -10.20 12.95 10.80
N ARG A 46 -8.88 13.08 10.61
CA ARG A 46 -8.03 12.07 9.95
C ARG A 46 -6.68 11.97 10.65
N TYR A 47 -6.05 10.81 10.48
CA TYR A 47 -4.67 10.58 10.85
C TYR A 47 -3.81 10.31 9.63
N ILE A 48 -2.54 10.64 9.71
CA ILE A 48 -1.53 10.43 8.68
C ILE A 48 -0.47 9.53 9.27
N VAL A 49 -0.31 8.36 8.66
CA VAL A 49 0.76 7.40 8.97
C VAL A 49 1.88 7.55 7.95
N GLY A 50 3.10 7.74 8.43
CA GLY A 50 4.30 7.82 7.61
C GLY A 50 5.54 8.14 8.43
N PRO A 51 6.71 8.26 7.78
CA PRO A 51 7.97 8.57 8.44
C PRO A 51 7.89 9.83 9.31
N ARG A 52 8.47 9.77 10.51
CA ARG A 52 8.58 10.93 11.41
C ARG A 52 9.30 12.06 10.71
N ASP A 53 10.45 11.74 10.11
CA ASP A 53 11.21 12.63 9.26
C ASP A 53 10.60 12.72 7.85
N ARG A 54 10.69 13.90 7.23
CA ARG A 54 10.25 14.14 5.85
C ARG A 54 11.19 13.54 4.81
N GLU A 55 12.38 13.10 5.21
CA GLU A 55 13.35 12.48 4.30
C GLU A 55 12.82 11.18 3.67
N GLY A 56 12.07 10.36 4.42
CA GLY A 56 11.49 9.09 3.95
C GLY A 56 12.28 7.86 4.42
N VAL A 57 12.04 6.71 3.78
CA VAL A 57 12.76 5.45 4.05
C VAL A 57 13.87 5.25 3.02
N PRO A 58 15.16 5.21 3.39
CA PRO A 58 16.25 5.03 2.44
C PRO A 58 16.16 3.66 1.76
N LEU A 59 16.42 3.62 0.46
CA LEU A 59 16.50 2.42 -0.36
C LEU A 59 17.96 2.23 -0.78
N LEU A 60 18.56 1.18 -0.22
CA LEU A 60 19.96 0.85 -0.45
C LEU A 60 20.09 -0.14 -1.62
N VAL A 61 21.21 -0.08 -2.32
CA VAL A 61 21.63 -1.08 -3.32
C VAL A 61 23.10 -1.36 -3.08
N GLY A 62 23.44 -2.58 -2.66
CA GLY A 62 24.81 -2.92 -2.26
C GLY A 62 25.33 -2.07 -1.10
N GLY A 63 24.44 -1.63 -0.20
CA GLY A 63 24.73 -0.75 0.93
C GLY A 63 24.75 0.76 0.62
N GLU A 64 24.64 1.16 -0.64
CA GLU A 64 24.65 2.59 -1.03
C GLU A 64 23.21 3.15 -1.13
N PRO A 65 22.91 4.31 -0.52
CA PRO A 65 21.60 4.95 -0.64
C PRO A 65 21.41 5.59 -2.01
N LEU A 66 20.64 4.94 -2.88
CA LEU A 66 20.40 5.40 -4.25
C LEU A 66 19.01 6.00 -4.47
N ALA A 67 18.06 5.68 -3.59
CA ALA A 67 16.72 6.21 -3.65
C ALA A 67 16.11 6.30 -2.25
N THR A 68 14.96 6.95 -2.17
CA THR A 68 14.17 7.07 -0.96
C THR A 68 12.71 6.75 -1.25
N LEU A 69 12.10 5.89 -0.43
CA LEU A 69 10.67 5.66 -0.41
C LEU A 69 9.99 6.71 0.48
N SER A 70 9.28 7.63 -0.17
CA SER A 70 8.32 8.51 0.49
C SER A 70 6.99 7.78 0.62
N LEU A 71 6.44 7.71 1.83
CA LEU A 71 5.16 7.04 2.08
C LEU A 71 4.27 7.85 3.03
N SER A 72 3.00 7.97 2.69
CA SER A 72 1.99 8.64 3.50
C SER A 72 0.63 7.98 3.30
N MET A 73 0.00 7.56 4.40
CA MET A 73 -1.30 6.91 4.40
C MET A 73 -2.26 7.71 5.28
N PHE A 74 -3.33 8.22 4.67
CA PHE A 74 -4.35 9.01 5.34
C PHE A 74 -5.47 8.08 5.76
N LEU A 75 -5.74 8.06 7.06
CA LEU A 75 -6.69 7.19 7.71
C LEU A 75 -7.88 8.00 8.23
N GLY A 76 -9.07 7.45 8.03
CA GLY A 76 -10.33 7.93 8.60
C GLY A 76 -11.20 6.74 8.96
N LEU A 77 -12.46 7.00 9.30
CA LEU A 77 -13.46 5.96 9.48
C LEU A 77 -14.14 5.64 8.14
N ASP A 78 -14.65 4.42 8.00
CA ASP A 78 -15.53 4.07 6.89
C ASP A 78 -16.92 4.73 7.04
N ARG A 79 -17.85 4.46 6.10
CA ARG A 79 -19.17 5.11 6.14
C ARG A 79 -19.92 4.84 7.43
N SER A 80 -19.76 3.64 8.00
CA SER A 80 -20.42 3.26 9.24
C SER A 80 -19.88 4.01 10.46
N GLY A 81 -18.79 4.77 10.31
CA GLY A 81 -18.10 5.41 11.43
C GLY A 81 -17.42 4.42 12.36
N THR A 82 -17.35 3.14 12.00
CA THR A 82 -16.94 2.06 12.93
C THR A 82 -15.56 1.50 12.60
N TYR A 83 -15.19 1.38 11.33
CA TYR A 83 -13.95 0.69 10.95
C TYR A 83 -12.91 1.66 10.39
N LEU A 84 -11.64 1.41 10.71
CA LEU A 84 -10.51 2.15 10.14
C LEU A 84 -10.44 1.93 8.63
N LYS A 85 -10.33 3.03 7.88
CA LYS A 85 -10.21 3.04 6.41
C LYS A 85 -9.05 3.92 5.97
N THR A 86 -8.20 3.40 5.09
CA THR A 86 -7.30 4.24 4.30
C THR A 86 -8.14 4.99 3.26
N VAL A 87 -8.16 6.32 3.34
CA VAL A 87 -8.88 7.18 2.39
C VAL A 87 -7.97 7.70 1.28
N ARG A 88 -6.66 7.71 1.53
CA ARG A 88 -5.63 8.06 0.56
C ARG A 88 -4.31 7.40 0.95
N SER A 89 -3.53 6.97 -0.03
CA SER A 89 -2.12 6.63 0.15
C SER A 89 -1.30 7.21 -0.98
N ASP A 90 -0.19 7.84 -0.63
CA ASP A 90 0.79 8.36 -1.57
C ASP A 90 2.11 7.62 -1.32
N PHE A 91 2.55 6.83 -2.29
CA PHE A 91 3.87 6.20 -2.28
C PHE A 91 4.69 6.71 -3.46
N ALA A 92 5.91 7.17 -3.21
CA ALA A 92 6.80 7.67 -4.24
C ALA A 92 8.23 7.21 -3.99
N VAL A 93 8.85 6.62 -5.00
CA VAL A 93 10.27 6.27 -5.00
C VAL A 93 11.00 7.44 -5.64
N LYS A 94 11.93 8.06 -4.92
CA LYS A 94 12.66 9.25 -5.38
C LYS A 94 14.14 8.92 -5.49
N SER A 95 14.76 9.24 -6.62
CA SER A 95 16.21 9.11 -6.78
C SER A 95 16.94 10.10 -5.88
N THR A 96 18.18 9.80 -5.51
CA THR A 96 19.08 10.80 -4.91
C THR A 96 19.64 11.79 -5.95
N LEU A 97 19.52 11.50 -7.24
CA LEU A 97 20.05 12.32 -8.33
C LEU A 97 19.16 13.51 -8.71
N ASP A 98 17.85 13.39 -8.54
CA ASP A 98 16.89 14.44 -8.91
C ASP A 98 15.65 14.45 -8.00
N ARG A 99 14.84 15.50 -8.15
CA ARG A 99 13.66 15.73 -7.29
C ARG A 99 12.40 15.02 -7.79
N THR A 100 12.40 14.52 -9.02
CA THR A 100 11.25 13.88 -9.64
C THR A 100 11.19 12.43 -9.15
N PRO A 101 10.03 11.94 -8.71
CA PRO A 101 9.88 10.51 -8.39
C PRO A 101 10.23 9.65 -9.61
N LEU A 102 10.86 8.50 -9.40
CA LEU A 102 11.04 7.46 -10.42
C LEU A 102 9.69 6.83 -10.76
N ILE A 103 8.93 6.53 -9.72
CA ILE A 103 7.62 5.91 -9.82
C ILE A 103 6.76 6.28 -8.61
N ARG A 104 5.44 6.35 -8.80
CA ARG A 104 4.46 6.58 -7.73
C ARG A 104 3.34 5.56 -7.80
N LEU A 105 2.91 5.08 -6.64
CA LEU A 105 1.69 4.31 -6.44
C LEU A 105 0.74 5.16 -5.60
N ASP A 106 -0.27 5.71 -6.27
CA ASP A 106 -1.23 6.62 -5.67
C ASP A 106 -2.56 5.90 -5.48
N TYR A 107 -3.23 6.15 -4.36
CA TYR A 107 -4.62 5.79 -4.12
C TYR A 107 -5.37 6.93 -3.45
N ARG A 108 -6.58 7.22 -3.92
CA ARG A 108 -7.46 8.23 -3.36
C ARG A 108 -8.91 7.80 -3.51
N ALA A 109 -9.60 7.61 -2.39
CA ALA A 109 -10.97 7.10 -2.36
C ALA A 109 -11.99 8.04 -3.01
N ASP A 110 -11.74 9.36 -2.96
CA ASP A 110 -12.57 10.42 -3.56
C ASP A 110 -12.02 10.91 -4.91
N MET A 111 -11.25 10.08 -5.63
CA MET A 111 -10.79 10.43 -6.96
C MET A 111 -11.96 10.57 -7.94
N GLY A 112 -11.96 11.64 -8.75
CA GLY A 112 -13.06 11.94 -9.66
C GLY A 112 -12.71 12.03 -11.15
N ARG A 113 -11.42 12.19 -11.51
CA ARG A 113 -10.98 12.41 -12.91
C ARG A 113 -9.88 11.47 -13.39
N ALA A 114 -9.46 10.54 -12.54
CA ALA A 114 -8.38 9.60 -12.77
C ALA A 114 -8.70 8.31 -12.02
N PRO A 115 -8.00 7.19 -12.30
CA PRO A 115 -8.25 5.99 -11.53
C PRO A 115 -8.01 6.20 -10.04
N SER A 116 -8.86 5.62 -9.22
CA SER A 116 -8.80 5.72 -7.76
C SER A 116 -7.53 5.10 -7.19
N SER A 117 -6.93 4.13 -7.89
CA SER A 117 -5.58 3.64 -7.66
C SER A 117 -4.82 3.55 -8.98
N HIS A 118 -3.61 4.08 -9.04
CA HIS A 118 -2.83 4.07 -10.27
C HIS A 118 -1.33 4.21 -10.01
N TRP A 119 -0.56 3.77 -11.02
CA TRP A 119 0.87 4.01 -11.11
C TRP A 119 1.16 5.24 -11.96
N GLN A 120 2.17 6.00 -11.57
CA GLN A 120 2.79 7.03 -12.42
C GLN A 120 4.26 6.72 -12.56
N VAL A 121 4.72 6.54 -13.80
CA VAL A 121 6.10 6.16 -14.11
C VAL A 121 6.79 7.33 -14.80
N HIS A 122 7.93 7.75 -14.26
CA HIS A 122 8.74 8.83 -14.82
C HIS A 122 9.96 8.23 -15.55
N ALA A 123 9.70 7.64 -16.72
CA ALA A 123 10.69 6.88 -17.48
C ALA A 123 11.66 7.75 -18.30
N GLU A 124 11.45 9.06 -18.38
CA GLU A 124 12.14 9.93 -19.34
C GLU A 124 13.50 10.49 -18.91
N ARG A 125 13.96 10.23 -17.67
CA ARG A 125 15.04 11.02 -17.04
C ARG A 125 16.33 10.29 -16.72
N GLY A 126 16.48 9.03 -17.15
CA GLY A 126 17.70 8.24 -16.92
C GLY A 126 18.00 7.89 -15.46
N ALA A 127 17.43 8.59 -14.47
CA ALA A 127 17.59 8.29 -13.04
C ALA A 127 17.12 6.88 -12.66
N PHE A 128 16.04 6.39 -13.28
CA PHE A 128 15.59 5.02 -13.11
C PHE A 128 16.62 4.04 -13.72
N SER A 129 17.07 4.28 -14.95
CA SER A 129 18.13 3.47 -15.58
C SER A 129 19.44 3.49 -14.78
N HIS A 130 19.78 4.61 -14.13
CA HIS A 130 20.93 4.70 -13.23
C HIS A 130 20.75 3.77 -12.02
N LEU A 131 19.59 3.82 -11.34
CA LEU A 131 19.30 2.90 -10.23
C LEU A 131 19.46 1.44 -10.66
N LEU A 132 18.87 1.06 -11.79
CA LEU A 132 18.94 -0.31 -12.30
C LEU A 132 20.36 -0.70 -12.74
N ALA A 133 21.12 0.21 -13.34
CA ALA A 133 22.51 -0.03 -13.72
C ALA A 133 23.40 -0.25 -12.49
N ARG A 134 23.22 0.52 -11.42
CA ARG A 134 23.92 0.31 -10.15
C ARG A 134 23.53 -1.04 -9.53
N ALA A 135 22.24 -1.40 -9.56
CA ALA A 135 21.77 -2.69 -9.07
C ALA A 135 22.31 -3.88 -9.87
N ASN A 136 22.33 -3.80 -11.20
CA ASN A 136 22.93 -4.80 -12.07
C ASN A 136 24.44 -4.98 -11.81
N ALA A 137 25.15 -3.89 -11.53
CA ALA A 137 26.58 -3.95 -11.19
C ALA A 137 26.84 -4.65 -9.85
N VAL A 138 25.90 -4.60 -8.91
CA VAL A 138 25.97 -5.34 -7.64
C VAL A 138 25.60 -6.80 -7.84
N ASP A 139 24.51 -7.08 -8.55
CA ASP A 139 24.03 -8.43 -8.84
C ASP A 139 23.24 -8.47 -10.16
N SER A 140 23.91 -8.89 -11.22
CA SER A 140 23.34 -8.96 -12.57
C SER A 140 22.30 -10.07 -12.73
N SER A 141 22.25 -11.04 -11.81
CA SER A 141 21.22 -12.09 -11.81
C SER A 141 19.87 -11.57 -11.32
N ARG A 142 19.87 -10.53 -10.47
CA ARG A 142 18.65 -9.88 -9.96
C ARG A 142 18.12 -8.83 -10.94
N VAL A 143 18.99 -8.06 -11.56
CA VAL A 143 18.60 -7.00 -12.51
C VAL A 143 19.27 -7.26 -13.84
N GLY A 144 18.66 -8.07 -14.71
CA GLY A 144 19.30 -8.52 -15.95
C GLY A 144 19.37 -7.48 -17.08
N LYS A 145 18.38 -6.58 -17.17
CA LYS A 145 18.25 -5.61 -18.27
C LYS A 145 18.16 -4.17 -17.75
N PRO A 146 19.25 -3.59 -17.22
CA PRO A 146 19.20 -2.31 -16.53
C PRO A 146 18.82 -1.10 -17.39
N HIS A 147 18.91 -1.21 -18.72
CA HIS A 147 18.55 -0.17 -19.67
C HIS A 147 17.11 -0.32 -20.22
N ASP A 148 16.43 -1.43 -19.91
CA ASP A 148 15.12 -1.76 -20.46
C ASP A 148 14.03 -1.60 -19.39
N LEU A 149 13.53 -0.38 -19.22
CA LEU A 149 12.42 -0.12 -18.29
C LEU A 149 11.15 -0.89 -18.66
N SER A 150 10.98 -1.28 -19.92
CA SER A 150 9.83 -2.08 -20.35
C SER A 150 9.86 -3.51 -19.84
N SER A 151 11.00 -3.97 -19.33
CA SER A 151 11.15 -5.28 -18.71
C SER A 151 10.68 -5.35 -17.25
N LEU A 152 10.34 -4.21 -16.63
CA LEU A 152 9.90 -4.14 -15.24
C LEU A 152 8.45 -4.61 -15.07
N HIS A 153 8.22 -5.53 -14.14
CA HIS A 153 6.88 -6.04 -13.82
C HIS A 153 6.23 -5.23 -12.71
N ILE A 154 5.61 -4.11 -13.06
CA ILE A 154 4.92 -3.23 -12.10
C ILE A 154 3.64 -3.93 -11.61
N PRO A 155 3.46 -4.15 -10.29
CA PRO A 155 2.35 -4.94 -9.77
C PRO A 155 1.02 -4.16 -9.80
N VAL A 156 -0.07 -4.84 -10.14
CA VAL A 156 -1.43 -4.26 -10.23
C VAL A 156 -2.37 -4.71 -9.11
N GLY A 157 -1.84 -5.40 -8.09
CA GLY A 157 -2.57 -5.81 -6.88
C GLY A 157 -3.14 -7.23 -6.90
N GLY A 158 -2.85 -7.96 -7.98
CA GLY A 158 -3.32 -9.34 -8.19
C GLY A 158 -4.72 -9.36 -8.80
N GLU A 159 -5.45 -10.44 -8.57
CA GLU A 159 -6.72 -10.71 -9.27
C GLU A 159 -7.91 -9.85 -8.81
N ARG A 160 -7.88 -9.32 -7.58
CA ARG A 160 -9.09 -8.79 -6.92
C ARG A 160 -8.96 -7.37 -6.40
N PHE A 161 -7.82 -7.02 -5.84
CA PHE A 161 -7.65 -5.79 -5.07
C PHE A 161 -6.49 -4.97 -5.63
N ARG A 162 -6.48 -3.66 -5.39
CA ARG A 162 -5.38 -2.77 -5.80
C ARG A 162 -4.04 -3.16 -5.16
N PRO A 163 -2.89 -2.67 -5.68
CA PRO A 163 -1.60 -2.89 -5.04
C PRO A 163 -1.55 -2.34 -3.61
N CYS A 164 -0.87 -3.06 -2.73
CA CYS A 164 -0.56 -2.65 -1.36
C CYS A 164 0.91 -2.24 -1.20
N LEU A 165 1.32 -1.84 0.00
CA LEU A 165 2.72 -1.47 0.28
C LEU A 165 3.65 -2.66 0.04
N GLU A 166 3.23 -3.86 0.43
CA GLU A 166 3.97 -5.11 0.25
C GLU A 166 4.23 -5.42 -1.23
N ASP A 167 3.30 -5.08 -2.13
CA ASP A 167 3.50 -5.23 -3.58
C ASP A 167 4.58 -4.28 -4.10
N LEU A 168 4.55 -3.00 -3.68
CA LEU A 168 5.60 -2.04 -4.01
C LEU A 168 6.96 -2.46 -3.45
N LEU A 169 7.03 -2.93 -2.20
CA LEU A 169 8.27 -3.38 -1.59
C LEU A 169 8.84 -4.61 -2.32
N GLN A 170 7.98 -5.56 -2.70
CA GLN A 170 8.41 -6.72 -3.47
C GLN A 170 8.94 -6.32 -4.84
N PHE A 171 8.26 -5.41 -5.53
CA PHE A 171 8.72 -4.82 -6.80
C PHE A 171 10.11 -4.18 -6.64
N LEU A 172 10.31 -3.35 -5.61
CA LEU A 172 11.60 -2.70 -5.35
C LEU A 172 12.73 -3.70 -5.13
N VAL A 173 12.47 -4.77 -4.39
CA VAL A 173 13.47 -5.80 -4.10
C VAL A 173 13.75 -6.69 -5.31
N GLN A 174 12.73 -7.15 -6.03
CA GLN A 174 12.88 -8.12 -7.10
C GLN A 174 13.26 -7.49 -8.44
N GLU A 175 12.61 -6.37 -8.80
CA GLU A 175 12.78 -5.74 -10.12
C GLU A 175 13.83 -4.61 -10.08
N CYS A 176 13.96 -3.90 -8.95
CA CYS A 176 14.89 -2.77 -8.83
C CYS A 176 16.19 -3.09 -8.07
N GLY A 177 16.34 -4.31 -7.56
CA GLY A 177 17.55 -4.76 -6.87
C GLY A 177 17.81 -4.11 -5.51
N VAL A 178 16.80 -3.48 -4.90
CA VAL A 178 16.91 -2.88 -3.56
C VAL A 178 17.32 -3.95 -2.53
N ASP A 179 18.19 -3.54 -1.61
CA ASP A 179 18.67 -4.38 -0.52
C ASP A 179 17.53 -4.80 0.40
N ARG A 180 17.69 -5.96 1.03
CA ARG A 180 16.64 -6.62 1.80
C ARG A 180 17.19 -7.37 2.99
N ARG A 181 16.37 -7.59 4.01
CA ARG A 181 16.70 -8.45 5.14
C ARG A 181 16.47 -9.93 4.81
N ALA A 182 17.07 -10.81 5.61
CA ALA A 182 16.74 -12.23 5.60
C ALA A 182 15.27 -12.42 6.02
N GLY A 183 14.53 -13.32 5.37
CA GLY A 183 13.12 -13.58 5.67
C GLY A 183 12.13 -12.51 5.19
N TRP A 184 12.58 -11.48 4.45
CA TRP A 184 11.73 -10.40 3.93
C TRP A 184 10.49 -10.89 3.15
N LEU A 185 10.61 -12.00 2.41
CA LEU A 185 9.52 -12.51 1.59
C LEU A 185 8.35 -12.99 2.46
N ASP A 186 8.63 -13.71 3.54
CA ASP A 186 7.61 -14.14 4.51
C ASP A 186 6.91 -12.95 5.18
N VAL A 187 7.62 -11.84 5.39
CA VAL A 187 7.04 -10.59 5.91
C VAL A 187 6.05 -10.01 4.90
N ILE A 188 6.45 -9.94 3.62
CA ILE A 188 5.62 -9.44 2.53
C ILE A 188 4.39 -10.32 2.31
N GLU A 189 4.54 -11.64 2.29
CA GLU A 189 3.44 -12.56 2.05
C GLU A 189 2.38 -12.47 3.14
N ARG A 190 2.79 -12.48 4.43
CA ARG A 190 1.87 -12.31 5.56
C ARG A 190 1.21 -10.94 5.58
N GLY A 191 1.98 -9.86 5.32
CA GLY A 191 1.45 -8.50 5.29
C GLY A 191 0.39 -8.32 4.19
N ARG A 192 0.69 -8.83 2.99
CA ARG A 192 -0.22 -8.84 1.84
C ARG A 192 -1.49 -9.64 2.12
N GLU A 193 -1.37 -10.84 2.67
CA GLU A 193 -2.53 -11.68 3.04
C GLU A 193 -3.44 -10.94 4.02
N LEU A 194 -2.86 -10.37 5.08
CA LEU A 194 -3.60 -9.60 6.07
C LEU A 194 -4.28 -8.38 5.44
N TRP A 195 -3.59 -7.66 4.56
CA TRP A 195 -4.17 -6.54 3.83
C TRP A 195 -5.35 -6.98 2.95
N ARG A 196 -5.23 -8.09 2.22
CA ARG A 196 -6.30 -8.65 1.37
C ARG A 196 -7.51 -9.08 2.18
N HIS A 197 -7.32 -9.72 3.33
CA HIS A 197 -8.43 -10.03 4.25
C HIS A 197 -9.16 -8.78 4.74
N ARG A 198 -8.43 -7.70 5.03
CA ARG A 198 -9.03 -6.42 5.43
C ARG A 198 -9.83 -5.78 4.31
N GLN A 199 -9.31 -5.81 3.07
CA GLN A 199 -10.06 -5.33 1.91
C GLN A 199 -11.32 -6.17 1.66
N LEU A 200 -11.22 -7.50 1.73
CA LEU A 200 -12.37 -8.39 1.59
C LEU A 200 -13.48 -8.05 2.59
N ARG A 201 -13.12 -7.90 3.88
CA ARG A 201 -14.10 -7.50 4.92
C ARG A 201 -14.72 -6.14 4.63
N ALA A 202 -13.96 -5.19 4.10
CA ALA A 202 -14.50 -3.89 3.70
C ALA A 202 -15.48 -4.02 2.52
N THR A 203 -15.13 -4.79 1.49
CA THR A 203 -16.00 -5.05 0.35
C THR A 203 -17.31 -5.72 0.78
N VAL A 204 -17.26 -6.71 1.67
CA VAL A 204 -18.47 -7.36 2.23
C VAL A 204 -19.37 -6.35 2.93
N ARG A 205 -18.81 -5.37 3.65
CA ARG A 205 -19.60 -4.31 4.29
C ARG A 205 -20.20 -3.33 3.29
N ASP A 206 -19.51 -3.05 2.20
CA ASP A 206 -19.97 -2.11 1.17
C ASP A 206 -21.00 -2.74 0.20
N ALA A 207 -21.08 -4.07 0.13
CA ALA A 207 -21.90 -4.85 -0.81
C ALA A 207 -22.57 -6.06 -0.11
N GLN A 208 -23.39 -5.77 0.90
CA GLN A 208 -23.94 -6.79 1.79
C GLN A 208 -24.96 -7.71 1.11
N GLU A 209 -25.86 -7.17 0.28
CA GLU A 209 -26.89 -7.99 -0.38
C GLU A 209 -26.25 -8.88 -1.46
N GLU A 210 -25.38 -8.34 -2.32
CA GLU A 210 -24.59 -9.14 -3.26
C GLU A 210 -23.82 -10.26 -2.53
N THR A 211 -23.19 -9.95 -1.39
CA THR A 211 -22.48 -10.97 -0.59
C THR A 211 -23.45 -12.03 -0.05
N ALA A 212 -24.59 -11.62 0.49
CA ALA A 212 -25.60 -12.53 1.03
C ALA A 212 -26.13 -13.46 -0.07
N GLN A 213 -26.40 -12.93 -1.26
CA GLN A 213 -26.85 -13.71 -2.42
C GLN A 213 -25.82 -14.75 -2.83
N VAL A 214 -24.54 -14.38 -3.01
CA VAL A 214 -23.47 -15.33 -3.34
C VAL A 214 -23.37 -16.45 -2.30
N LEU A 215 -23.48 -16.13 -1.01
CA LEU A 215 -23.44 -17.14 0.05
C LEU A 215 -24.65 -18.09 0.00
N ARG A 216 -25.86 -17.56 -0.22
CA ARG A 216 -27.08 -18.37 -0.41
C ARG A 216 -26.93 -19.32 -1.60
N ASP A 217 -26.38 -18.85 -2.71
CA ASP A 217 -26.13 -19.66 -3.91
C ASP A 217 -25.11 -20.78 -3.68
N LEU A 218 -24.17 -20.56 -2.76
CA LEU A 218 -23.21 -21.57 -2.29
C LEU A 218 -23.80 -22.52 -1.23
N GLY A 219 -25.09 -22.39 -0.89
CA GLY A 219 -25.80 -23.26 0.05
C GLY A 219 -25.70 -22.84 1.51
N TRP A 220 -25.24 -21.62 1.81
CA TRP A 220 -25.25 -21.09 3.18
C TRP A 220 -26.64 -20.54 3.53
N ALA A 221 -27.09 -20.80 4.75
CA ALA A 221 -28.24 -20.10 5.31
C ALA A 221 -27.80 -18.69 5.77
N VAL A 222 -28.33 -17.65 5.14
CA VAL A 222 -28.03 -16.25 5.45
C VAL A 222 -29.33 -15.47 5.62
N ASP A 223 -29.60 -15.08 6.86
CA ASP A 223 -30.76 -14.26 7.23
C ASP A 223 -30.47 -12.77 7.07
N SER A 224 -31.45 -12.00 6.61
CA SER A 224 -31.36 -10.54 6.58
C SER A 224 -31.34 -9.98 7.99
N ALA A 225 -30.35 -9.16 8.32
CA ALA A 225 -30.30 -8.49 9.62
C ALA A 225 -31.34 -7.36 9.69
N PRO A 226 -32.14 -7.27 10.76
CA PRO A 226 -33.12 -6.19 10.90
C PRO A 226 -32.43 -4.82 11.02
N GLY A 227 -32.92 -3.83 10.26
CA GLY A 227 -32.48 -2.44 10.36
C GLY A 227 -31.18 -2.09 9.61
N VAL A 228 -30.68 -2.99 8.76
CA VAL A 228 -29.63 -2.63 7.80
C VAL A 228 -30.30 -1.94 6.61
N ASP A 229 -30.07 -0.63 6.47
CA ASP A 229 -30.34 0.05 5.20
C ASP A 229 -29.49 -0.66 4.14
N SER A 230 -30.16 -1.43 3.28
CA SER A 230 -29.57 -2.15 2.15
C SER A 230 -29.12 -1.20 1.04
N GLU A 231 -28.88 0.07 1.34
CA GLU A 231 -28.27 1.00 0.40
C GLU A 231 -26.81 0.59 0.20
N GLU A 232 -26.62 -0.37 -0.71
CA GLU A 232 -25.33 -0.69 -1.28
C GLU A 232 -24.66 0.60 -1.74
N TYR A 233 -23.34 0.68 -1.64
CA TYR A 233 -22.65 1.84 -2.19
C TYR A 233 -22.41 1.65 -3.69
N PRO A 234 -23.21 2.24 -4.60
CA PRO A 234 -23.11 1.94 -6.03
C PRO A 234 -21.79 2.48 -6.62
N ALA A 235 -21.22 3.48 -5.94
CA ALA A 235 -19.93 4.04 -6.27
C ALA A 235 -18.76 3.05 -6.04
N THR A 236 -18.92 2.01 -5.22
CA THR A 236 -17.89 0.96 -5.06
C THR A 236 -17.62 0.25 -6.38
N PHE A 237 -18.65 0.05 -7.20
CA PHE A 237 -18.57 -0.74 -8.44
C PHE A 237 -18.34 0.09 -9.70
N SER A 238 -18.54 1.41 -9.62
CA SER A 238 -18.50 2.31 -10.78
C SER A 238 -17.34 3.31 -10.76
N ARG A 239 -16.61 3.43 -9.64
CA ARG A 239 -15.45 4.32 -9.57
C ARG A 239 -14.26 3.73 -10.31
N TRP A 240 -13.81 4.50 -11.29
CA TRP A 240 -12.53 4.36 -11.97
C TRP A 240 -11.41 4.74 -11.01
#